data_AF-A0AAV7PF96-F1
#
_entry.id   AF-A0AAV7PF96-F1
#
_cell.length_a   1.000
_cell.length_b   1.000
_cell.length_c   1.000
_cell.angle_alpha   90.00
_cell.angle_beta   90.00
_cell.angle_gamma   90.00
#
_symmetry.space_group_name_H-M   'P 1'
#
loop_
_entity.id
_entity.type
_entity.pdbx_description
1 polymer ?
#
loop_
_entity_poly.entity_id
_entity_poly.type
_entity_poly.pdbx_seq_one_letter_code
_entity_poly.pdbx_strand_id
1 'polypeptide(L)'
;MRTRLLTRSLLRGIYAYGFEKPSTIQQKTILPCIKGYDVIAKAQFGTGKTATFAISILQQVELDLKASQALVRAPSRELAKPI
;
A
#
# COMPACT_ATOMS: atom_id res chain seq x y z
N MET A 1 5.66 3.46 11.86
CA MET A 1 4.22 3.29 11.53
C MET A 1 3.41 2.81 12.74
N ARG A 2 2.60 3.66 13.40
CA ARG A 2 1.75 3.25 14.54
C ARG A 2 0.24 3.36 14.24
N THR A 3 -0.17 2.89 13.07
CA THR A 3 -1.59 2.67 12.77
C THR A 3 -2.01 1.32 13.37
N ARG A 4 -2.76 1.33 14.49
CA ARG A 4 -3.32 0.11 15.13
C ARG A 4 -4.27 -0.72 14.23
N LEU A 5 -4.48 -0.28 13.00
CA LEU A 5 -5.46 -0.81 12.05
C LEU A 5 -4.84 -1.79 11.04
N LEU A 6 -3.50 -1.88 10.97
CA LEU A 6 -2.86 -2.86 10.10
C LEU A 6 -2.70 -4.21 10.81
N THR A 7 -2.80 -5.31 10.06
CA THR A 7 -2.58 -6.65 10.60
C THR A 7 -1.16 -6.80 11.14
N ARG A 8 -0.98 -7.64 12.15
CA ARG A 8 0.34 -7.85 12.79
C ARG A 8 1.37 -8.42 11.81
N SER A 9 0.94 -9.35 10.95
CA SER A 9 1.80 -9.94 9.91
C SER A 9 2.29 -8.89 8.92
N LEU A 10 1.38 -8.03 8.45
CA LEU A 10 1.73 -6.94 7.53
C LEU A 10 2.67 -5.93 8.18
N LEU A 11 2.37 -5.48 9.41
CA LEU A 11 3.26 -4.57 10.14
C LEU A 11 4.67 -5.17 10.32
N ARG A 12 4.76 -6.46 10.68
CA ARG A 12 6.05 -7.15 10.79
C ARG A 12 6.81 -7.14 9.47
N GLY A 13 6.15 -7.44 8.35
CA GLY A 13 6.75 -7.40 7.03
C GLY A 13 7.25 -6.01 6.64
N ILE A 14 6.46 -4.97 6.89
CA ILE A 14 6.82 -3.57 6.63
C ILE A 14 8.09 -3.19 7.38
N TYR A 15 8.17 -3.47 8.70
CA TYR A 15 9.35 -3.17 9.49
C TYR A 15 10.56 -4.02 9.09
N ALA A 16 10.35 -5.30 8.77
CA ALA A 16 11.44 -6.19 8.32
C ALA A 16 12.07 -5.72 7.00
N TYR A 17 11.28 -5.08 6.12
CA TYR A 17 11.80 -4.46 4.90
C TYR A 17 12.53 -3.12 5.15
N GLY A 18 12.46 -2.57 6.37
CA GLY A 18 13.13 -1.32 6.74
C GLY A 18 12.25 -0.06 6.64
N PHE A 19 10.93 -0.20 6.46
CA PHE A 19 10.01 0.94 6.45
C PHE A 19 9.64 1.37 7.89
N GLU A 20 10.47 2.21 8.51
CA GLU A 20 10.24 2.65 9.89
C GLU A 20 9.29 3.85 9.98
N LYS A 21 9.59 4.90 9.20
CA LYS A 21 8.88 6.18 9.22
C LYS A 21 8.09 6.37 7.92
N PRO A 22 6.75 6.38 7.98
CA PRO A 22 5.95 6.55 6.77
C PRO A 22 6.10 7.97 6.19
N SER A 23 6.12 8.07 4.87
CA SER A 23 6.11 9.37 4.17
C SER A 23 4.78 10.10 4.34
N THR A 24 4.74 11.40 4.02
CA THR A 24 3.51 12.22 4.11
C THR A 24 2.35 11.62 3.31
N ILE A 25 2.63 11.08 2.12
CA ILE A 25 1.58 10.47 1.29
C ILE A 25 1.08 9.16 1.89
N GLN A 26 1.96 8.33 2.46
CA GLN A 26 1.57 7.09 3.14
C GLN A 26 0.69 7.38 4.35
N GLN A 27 1.06 8.36 5.18
CA GLN A 27 0.27 8.76 6.35
C GLN A 27 -1.13 9.26 5.99
N LYS A 28 -1.26 10.00 4.89
CA LYS A 28 -2.54 10.58 4.44
C LYS A 28 -3.43 9.59 3.67
N THR A 29 -2.82 8.64 2.96
CA THR A 29 -3.55 7.81 1.98
C THR A 29 -3.85 6.40 2.47
N ILE A 30 -2.97 5.76 3.27
CA ILE A 30 -3.17 4.36 3.68
C ILE A 30 -4.49 4.20 4.44
N LEU A 31 -4.77 5.09 5.41
CA LEU A 31 -5.95 4.96 6.25
C LEU A 31 -7.28 5.09 5.48
N PRO A 32 -7.47 6.09 4.61
CA PRO A 32 -8.66 6.14 3.75
C PRO A 32 -8.78 4.91 2.84
N CYS A 33 -7.68 4.44 2.23
CA CYS A 33 -7.71 3.28 1.33
C CYS A 33 -8.15 1.99 2.04
N ILE A 34 -7.63 1.71 3.24
CA ILE A 34 -8.02 0.49 3.99
C ILE A 34 -9.43 0.57 4.58
N LYS A 35 -10.06 1.75 4.59
CA LYS A 35 -11.47 1.94 4.93
C LYS A 35 -12.40 1.76 3.73
N GLY A 36 -11.86 1.48 2.54
CA GLY A 36 -12.65 1.30 1.32
C GLY A 36 -13.08 2.60 0.64
N TYR A 37 -12.48 3.74 0.98
CA TYR A 37 -12.75 4.99 0.25
C TYR A 37 -11.98 5.04 -1.06
N ASP A 38 -12.60 5.63 -2.08
CA ASP A 38 -11.91 6.06 -3.30
C ASP A 38 -11.00 7.24 -2.99
N VAL A 39 -9.73 7.15 -3.41
CA VAL A 39 -8.71 8.16 -3.08
C VAL A 39 -7.97 8.63 -4.32
N ILE A 40 -7.96 9.95 -4.52
CA ILE A 40 -7.06 10.62 -5.46
C ILE A 40 -5.86 11.18 -4.68
N ALA A 41 -4.68 10.65 -4.97
CA ALA A 41 -3.45 10.97 -4.25
C ALA A 41 -2.40 11.58 -5.20
N LYS A 42 -2.02 12.84 -4.98
CA LYS A 42 -0.92 13.51 -5.68
C LYS A 42 0.29 13.65 -4.76
N ALA A 43 1.44 13.19 -5.23
CA ALA A 43 2.73 13.42 -4.58
C ALA A 43 3.85 13.43 -5.63
N GLN A 44 5.03 13.91 -5.23
CA GLN A 44 6.23 13.94 -6.06
C GLN A 44 6.81 12.53 -6.28
N PHE A 45 7.71 12.37 -7.25
CA PHE A 45 8.42 11.12 -7.47
C PHE A 45 9.24 10.72 -6.23
N GLY A 46 9.43 9.41 -5.99
CA GLY A 46 10.19 8.91 -4.85
C GLY A 46 9.50 9.05 -3.47
N THR A 47 8.27 9.55 -3.41
CA THR A 47 7.55 9.76 -2.13
C THR A 47 6.87 8.51 -1.56
N GLY A 48 7.08 7.33 -2.16
CA GLY A 48 6.60 6.06 -1.64
C GLY A 48 5.15 5.70 -2.00
N LYS A 49 4.63 6.21 -3.13
CA LYS A 49 3.28 5.87 -3.64
C LYS A 49 3.08 4.37 -3.86
N THR A 50 4.11 3.68 -4.37
CA THR A 50 4.07 2.23 -4.59
C THR A 50 3.79 1.48 -3.30
N ALA A 51 4.56 1.77 -2.26
CA ALA A 51 4.34 1.21 -0.94
C ALA A 51 2.95 1.56 -0.37
N THR A 52 2.44 2.78 -0.63
CA THR A 52 1.09 3.18 -0.19
C THR A 52 0.00 2.24 -0.69
N PHE A 53 -0.08 1.99 -1.99
CA PHE A 53 -1.14 1.10 -2.51
C PHE A 53 -0.85 -0.37 -2.20
N ALA A 54 0.43 -0.80 -2.21
CA ALA A 54 0.79 -2.19 -1.89
C ALA A 54 0.37 -2.56 -0.47
N ILE A 55 0.67 -1.70 0.51
CA ILE A 55 0.25 -1.89 1.91
C ILE A 55 -1.28 -1.87 2.03
N SER A 56 -1.95 -0.97 1.31
CA SER A 56 -3.41 -0.86 1.34
C SER A 56 -4.11 -2.10 0.76
N ILE A 57 -3.56 -2.67 -0.31
CA ILE A 57 -4.03 -3.92 -0.93
C ILE A 57 -3.77 -5.10 0.02
N LEU A 58 -2.52 -5.28 0.48
CA LEU A 58 -2.15 -6.40 1.35
C LEU A 58 -2.92 -6.41 2.68
N GLN A 59 -3.37 -5.25 3.16
CA GLN A 59 -4.22 -5.16 4.34
C GLN A 59 -5.63 -5.74 4.12
N GLN A 60 -6.11 -5.73 2.88
CA GLN A 60 -7.47 -6.12 2.51
C GLN A 60 -7.53 -7.50 1.83
N VAL A 61 -6.39 -8.05 1.40
CA VAL A 61 -6.31 -9.37 0.77
C VAL A 61 -6.71 -10.47 1.73
N GLU A 62 -7.62 -11.33 1.26
CA GLU A 62 -8.03 -12.58 1.91
C GLU A 62 -7.13 -13.73 1.45
N LEU A 63 -6.34 -14.29 2.36
CA LEU A 63 -5.32 -15.30 2.02
C LEU A 63 -5.91 -16.64 1.53
N ASP A 64 -7.11 -16.98 1.98
CA ASP A 64 -7.78 -18.24 1.63
C ASP A 64 -8.53 -18.15 0.29
N LEU A 65 -8.75 -16.93 -0.23
CA LEU A 65 -9.48 -16.70 -1.47
C LEU A 65 -8.54 -16.75 -2.68
N LYS A 66 -8.58 -17.85 -3.44
CA LYS A 66 -7.81 -18.05 -4.67
C LYS A 66 -8.46 -17.38 -5.89
N ALA A 67 -8.59 -16.06 -5.84
CA ALA A 67 -9.10 -15.24 -6.94
C ALA A 67 -8.23 -13.99 -7.14
N SER A 68 -8.40 -13.30 -8.27
CA SER A 68 -7.81 -11.97 -8.44
C SER A 68 -8.55 -10.98 -7.54
N GLN A 69 -7.84 -10.41 -6.56
CA GLN A 69 -8.41 -9.53 -5.54
C GLN A 69 -8.02 -8.05 -5.70
N ALA A 70 -7.02 -7.76 -6.54
CA ALA A 70 -6.56 -6.40 -6.79
C ALA A 70 -6.00 -6.24 -8.20
N LEU A 71 -6.21 -5.07 -8.79
CA LEU A 71 -5.66 -4.69 -10.09
C LEU A 71 -4.90 -3.37 -9.94
N VAL A 72 -3.61 -3.36 -10.26
CA VAL A 72 -2.81 -2.14 -10.35
C VAL A 72 -2.54 -1.85 -11.82
N ARG A 73 -2.89 -0.64 -12.27
CA ARG A 73 -2.63 -0.19 -13.64
C ARG A 73 -1.47 0.80 -13.65
N ALA A 74 -0.52 0.57 -14.55
CA ALA A 74 0.59 1.47 -14.83
C ALA A 74 0.46 2.03 -16.26
N PRO A 75 1.01 3.22 -16.54
CA PRO A 75 0.91 3.85 -17.86
C PRO A 75 1.83 3.21 -18.90
N SER A 76 2.86 2.46 -18.48
CA SER A 76 3.76 1.72 -19.38
C SER A 76 4.23 0.42 -18.73
N ARG A 77 4.70 -0.53 -19.56
CA ARG A 77 5.23 -1.83 -19.11
C ARG A 77 6.47 -1.67 -18.23
N GLU A 78 7.33 -0.70 -18.51
CA GLU A 78 8.53 -0.43 -17.74
C GLU A 78 8.21 0.01 -16.31
N LEU A 79 7.13 0.79 -16.15
CA LEU A 79 6.65 1.22 -14.84
C LEU A 79 5.82 0.15 -14.13
N ALA A 80 5.31 -0.86 -14.85
CA ALA A 80 4.64 -2.01 -14.26
C ALA A 80 5.60 -3.03 -13.64
N LYS A 81 6.80 -3.21 -14.21
CA LYS A 81 7.81 -4.18 -13.73
C LYS A 81 8.25 -4.02 -12.26
N PRO A 82 8.48 -2.80 -11.73
CA PRO A 82 8.91 -2.62 -10.35
C PRO A 82 7.76 -2.57 -9.33
N ILE A 83 6.51 -2.75 -9.78
CA ILE A 83 5.33 -2.87 -8.91
C ILE A 83 5.18 -4.33 -8.51
#